data_AF-A0A842KGX6-F1
#
_entry.id   AF-A0A842KGX6-F1
#
_cell.length_a   1.000
_cell.length_b   1.000
_cell.length_c   1.000
_cell.angle_alpha   90.00
_cell.angle_beta   90.00
_cell.angle_gamma   90.00
#
_symmetry.space_group_name_H-M   'P 1'
#
loop_
_entity.id
_entity.type
_entity.pdbx_description
1 polymer ?
#
loop_
_entity_poly.entity_id
_entity_poly.type
_entity_poly.pdbx_seq_one_letter_code
_entity_poly.pdbx_strand_id
1 'polypeptide(L)'
;MNDLLSELYASGWIGTLMAGLDRNTIADIANDPATVDFISDLLPLLDEAQLAAIVNNNGAWIGDFTSEITPGTINGILAQLYSNGWIGTLMAGLDRNTIADIANDPATVDFISDLLPLLDEAQLAAIVNNNAAWIGDFTSQITPGTINGILAQLYSTGWIGTLMAGLDRNTIASIANDPATFAFLNDLLPLLDAQALADMVNVNGTWVGDLVSGLEVGTVNDLLSELYASGWIGTLMAGLDRNTIASIANDPATVDFISDLLPLLDEAQLAAIVNNNGAWIGDFTS
;
A
#
# COMPACT_ATOMS: atom_id res chain seq x y z
N MET A 1 -22.65 -30.99 5.85
CA MET A 1 -22.67 -29.66 5.21
C MET A 1 -21.35 -29.36 4.50
N ASN A 2 -20.19 -29.57 5.15
CA ASN A 2 -18.87 -29.47 4.48
C ASN A 2 -18.72 -30.34 3.22
N ASP A 3 -19.31 -31.54 3.20
CA ASP A 3 -19.17 -32.50 2.09
C ASP A 3 -19.91 -32.08 0.80
N LEU A 4 -21.01 -31.34 0.95
CA LEU A 4 -21.87 -30.93 -0.16
C LEU A 4 -21.31 -29.67 -0.84
N LEU A 5 -20.75 -28.74 -0.06
CA LEU A 5 -20.02 -27.58 -0.60
C LEU A 5 -18.77 -28.03 -1.36
N SER A 6 -18.00 -28.99 -0.84
CA SER A 6 -16.82 -29.51 -1.56
C SER A 6 -17.19 -30.20 -2.87
N GLU A 7 -18.29 -30.97 -2.93
CA GLU A 7 -18.79 -31.57 -4.18
C GLU A 7 -19.29 -30.52 -5.19
N LEU A 8 -19.96 -29.46 -4.72
CA LEU A 8 -20.43 -28.37 -5.57
C LEU A 8 -19.27 -27.53 -6.14
N TYR A 9 -18.19 -27.35 -5.39
CA TYR A 9 -16.95 -26.75 -5.90
C TYR A 9 -16.26 -27.66 -6.92
N ALA A 10 -16.08 -28.94 -6.60
CA ALA A 10 -15.40 -29.89 -7.49
C ALA A 10 -16.14 -30.12 -8.82
N SER A 11 -17.47 -29.97 -8.83
CA SER A 11 -18.29 -30.11 -10.03
C SER A 11 -18.31 -28.88 -10.95
N GLY A 12 -17.72 -27.75 -10.53
CA GLY A 12 -17.78 -26.49 -11.28
C GLY A 12 -19.18 -25.88 -11.36
N TRP A 13 -20.15 -26.42 -10.60
CA TRP A 13 -21.54 -25.98 -10.61
C TRP A 13 -21.68 -24.53 -10.16
N ILE A 14 -20.93 -24.13 -9.11
CA ILE A 14 -20.91 -22.75 -8.62
C ILE A 14 -20.44 -21.80 -9.73
N GLY A 15 -19.35 -22.13 -10.43
CA GLY A 15 -18.87 -21.30 -11.55
C GLY A 15 -19.90 -21.15 -12.68
N THR A 16 -20.65 -22.23 -12.98
CA THR A 16 -21.72 -22.20 -13.99
C THR A 16 -22.92 -21.35 -13.54
N LEU A 17 -23.31 -21.47 -12.26
CA LEU A 17 -24.35 -20.63 -11.68
C LEU A 17 -23.95 -19.16 -11.73
N MET A 18 -22.75 -18.82 -11.26
CA MET A 18 -22.25 -17.45 -11.21
C MET A 18 -22.16 -16.81 -12.59
N ALA A 19 -21.77 -17.57 -13.62
CA ALA A 19 -21.76 -17.09 -15.01
C ALA A 19 -23.16 -16.84 -15.59
N GLY A 20 -24.21 -17.45 -15.02
CA GLY A 20 -25.60 -17.31 -15.46
C GLY A 20 -26.41 -16.25 -14.71
N LEU A 21 -25.88 -15.69 -13.62
CA LEU A 21 -26.53 -14.60 -12.89
C LEU A 21 -26.23 -13.26 -13.55
N ASP A 22 -27.24 -12.39 -13.66
CA ASP A 22 -27.04 -11.02 -14.13
C ASP A 22 -26.31 -10.22 -13.04
N ARG A 23 -25.10 -9.77 -13.35
CA ARG A 23 -24.25 -9.07 -12.38
C ARG A 23 -24.87 -7.76 -11.92
N ASN A 24 -25.56 -7.01 -12.79
CA ASN A 24 -26.24 -5.78 -12.40
C ASN A 24 -27.33 -6.05 -11.35
N THR A 25 -28.10 -7.13 -11.53
CA THR A 25 -29.10 -7.55 -10.54
C THR A 25 -28.43 -7.92 -9.21
N ILE A 26 -27.29 -8.62 -9.23
CA ILE A 26 -26.52 -8.93 -8.01
C ILE A 26 -26.02 -7.63 -7.36
N ALA A 27 -25.52 -6.70 -8.15
CA ALA A 27 -25.02 -5.41 -7.68
C ALA A 27 -26.11 -4.57 -7.03
N ASP A 28 -27.29 -4.49 -7.63
CA ASP A 28 -28.47 -3.82 -7.05
C ASP A 28 -28.82 -4.42 -5.69
N ILE A 29 -28.80 -5.76 -5.58
CA ILE A 29 -29.07 -6.46 -4.32
C ILE A 29 -27.95 -6.18 -3.31
N ALA A 30 -26.67 -6.30 -3.70
CA ALA A 30 -25.51 -6.13 -2.84
C ALA A 30 -25.39 -4.71 -2.29
N ASN A 31 -25.78 -3.71 -3.08
CA ASN A 31 -25.79 -2.30 -2.71
C ASN A 31 -27.07 -1.86 -1.97
N ASP A 32 -28.09 -2.70 -1.88
CA ASP A 32 -29.30 -2.39 -1.12
C ASP A 32 -28.96 -2.30 0.38
N PRO A 33 -29.32 -1.20 1.08
CA PRO A 33 -29.00 -1.04 2.50
C PRO A 33 -29.49 -2.19 3.39
N ALA A 34 -30.64 -2.80 3.08
CA ALA A 34 -31.15 -3.92 3.87
C ALA A 34 -30.30 -5.18 3.69
N THR A 35 -29.69 -5.37 2.51
CA THR A 35 -28.72 -6.44 2.28
C THR A 35 -27.44 -6.19 3.06
N VAL A 36 -26.95 -4.95 3.11
CA VAL A 36 -25.75 -4.58 3.88
C VAL A 36 -25.97 -4.80 5.38
N ASP A 37 -27.13 -4.40 5.90
CA ASP A 37 -27.52 -4.65 7.29
C ASP A 37 -27.60 -6.16 7.58
N PHE A 38 -28.25 -6.92 6.69
CA PHE A 38 -28.32 -8.38 6.82
C PHE A 38 -26.95 -9.05 6.81
N ILE A 39 -26.05 -8.64 5.92
CA ILE A 39 -24.66 -9.16 5.88
C ILE A 39 -23.94 -8.80 7.18
N SER A 40 -24.12 -7.57 7.67
CA SER A 40 -23.49 -7.13 8.93
C SER A 40 -23.93 -7.97 10.12
N ASP A 41 -25.22 -8.34 10.20
CA ASP A 41 -25.75 -9.24 11.23
C ASP A 41 -25.28 -10.70 11.05
N LEU A 42 -25.03 -11.11 9.80
CA LEU A 42 -24.60 -12.46 9.47
C LEU A 42 -23.11 -12.68 9.72
N LEU A 43 -22.27 -11.67 9.47
CA LEU A 43 -20.81 -11.77 9.56
C LEU A 43 -20.36 -12.44 10.87
N PRO A 44 -20.78 -12.00 12.08
CA PRO A 44 -20.35 -12.64 13.34
C PRO A 44 -20.71 -14.12 13.49
N LEU A 45 -21.58 -14.66 12.63
CA LEU A 45 -22.05 -16.04 12.66
C LEU A 45 -21.35 -16.96 11.64
N LEU A 46 -20.53 -16.41 10.74
CA LEU A 46 -19.81 -17.21 9.74
C LEU A 46 -18.40 -17.58 10.21
N ASP A 47 -17.78 -18.48 9.46
CA ASP A 47 -16.40 -18.91 9.63
C ASP A 47 -15.47 -18.09 8.71
N GLU A 48 -14.53 -17.38 9.33
CA GLU A 48 -13.55 -16.52 8.66
C GLU A 48 -12.72 -17.27 7.62
N ALA A 49 -12.30 -18.51 7.91
CA ALA A 49 -11.50 -19.32 7.00
C ALA A 49 -12.34 -19.80 5.81
N GLN A 50 -13.64 -20.04 6.00
CA GLN A 50 -14.55 -20.34 4.89
C GLN A 50 -14.74 -19.12 3.98
N LEU A 51 -14.82 -17.92 4.55
CA LEU A 51 -14.89 -16.69 3.74
C LEU A 51 -13.62 -16.48 2.92
N ALA A 52 -12.44 -16.67 3.52
CA ALA A 52 -11.18 -16.61 2.77
C ALA A 52 -11.14 -17.64 1.63
N ALA A 53 -11.60 -18.87 1.87
CA ALA A 53 -11.69 -19.90 0.83
C ALA A 53 -12.67 -19.52 -0.29
N ILE A 54 -13.79 -18.86 0.03
CA ILE A 54 -14.72 -18.34 -0.98
C ILE A 54 -14.01 -17.28 -1.84
N VAL A 55 -13.32 -16.32 -1.24
CA VAL A 55 -12.58 -15.28 -1.99
C VAL A 55 -11.54 -15.91 -2.91
N ASN A 56 -10.73 -16.84 -2.39
CA ASN A 56 -9.68 -17.51 -3.16
C ASN A 56 -10.21 -18.23 -4.41
N ASN A 57 -11.43 -18.79 -4.34
CA ASN A 57 -12.04 -19.52 -5.44
C ASN A 57 -12.84 -18.64 -6.42
N ASN A 58 -13.02 -17.34 -6.12
CA ASN A 58 -13.87 -16.44 -6.91
C ASN A 58 -13.14 -15.15 -7.33
N GLY A 59 -11.80 -15.12 -7.30
CA GLY A 59 -10.99 -13.93 -7.55
C GLY A 59 -11.33 -13.13 -8.79
N ALA A 60 -11.36 -13.80 -9.96
CA ALA A 60 -11.66 -13.15 -11.23
C ALA A 60 -13.07 -12.53 -11.26
N TRP A 61 -14.06 -13.21 -10.68
CA TRP A 61 -15.42 -12.67 -10.58
C TRP A 61 -15.48 -11.46 -9.65
N ILE A 62 -14.74 -11.50 -8.52
CA ILE A 62 -14.66 -10.38 -7.58
C ILE A 62 -14.01 -9.16 -8.23
N GLY A 63 -12.91 -9.35 -8.97
CA GLY A 63 -12.23 -8.27 -9.70
C GLY A 63 -13.17 -7.58 -10.69
N ASP A 64 -13.91 -8.34 -11.49
CA ASP A 64 -14.92 -7.80 -12.41
C ASP A 64 -16.06 -7.05 -11.69
N PHE A 65 -16.48 -7.58 -10.54
CA PHE A 65 -17.62 -7.08 -9.77
C PHE A 65 -17.35 -5.75 -9.06
N THR A 66 -16.08 -5.34 -8.91
CA THR A 66 -15.73 -4.06 -8.27
C THR A 66 -16.27 -2.85 -9.04
N SER A 67 -16.46 -2.98 -10.35
CA SER A 67 -17.09 -1.94 -11.19
C SER A 67 -18.59 -1.74 -10.93
N GLU A 68 -19.24 -2.67 -10.23
CA GLU A 68 -20.69 -2.68 -10.01
C GLU A 68 -21.06 -2.47 -8.52
N ILE A 69 -20.12 -2.66 -7.59
CA ILE A 69 -20.33 -2.41 -6.16
C ILE A 69 -19.99 -0.97 -5.77
N THR A 70 -20.73 -0.39 -4.81
CA THR A 70 -20.45 0.98 -4.36
C THR A 70 -19.41 1.00 -3.24
N PRO A 71 -18.54 2.03 -3.19
CA PRO A 71 -17.58 2.19 -2.10
C PRO A 71 -18.22 2.26 -0.71
N GLY A 72 -19.42 2.84 -0.61
CA GLY A 72 -20.16 2.91 0.65
C GLY A 72 -20.53 1.52 1.21
N THR A 73 -20.94 0.59 0.34
CA THR A 73 -21.22 -0.80 0.70
C THR A 73 -20.00 -1.47 1.32
N ILE A 74 -18.84 -1.36 0.66
CA ILE A 74 -17.61 -1.99 1.13
C ILE A 74 -17.07 -1.33 2.40
N ASN A 75 -17.16 -0.01 2.54
CA ASN A 75 -16.74 0.68 3.76
C ASN A 75 -17.48 0.14 5.00
N GLY A 76 -18.80 -0.04 4.90
CA GLY A 76 -19.61 -0.63 5.97
C GLY A 76 -19.15 -2.04 6.35
N ILE A 77 -18.92 -2.88 5.34
CA ILE A 77 -18.44 -4.27 5.54
C ILE A 77 -17.04 -4.27 6.17
N LEU A 78 -16.11 -3.44 5.68
CA LEU A 78 -14.74 -3.35 6.22
C LEU A 78 -14.72 -2.95 7.69
N ALA A 79 -15.54 -1.96 8.08
CA ALA A 79 -15.66 -1.54 9.48
C ALA A 79 -16.15 -2.69 10.39
N GLN A 80 -17.07 -3.53 9.89
CA GLN A 80 -17.53 -4.73 10.60
C GLN A 80 -16.46 -5.81 10.69
N LEU A 81 -15.75 -6.09 9.59
CA LEU A 81 -14.64 -7.06 9.59
C LEU A 81 -13.54 -6.66 10.56
N TYR A 82 -13.20 -5.37 10.61
CA TYR A 82 -12.25 -4.83 11.57
C TYR A 82 -12.75 -4.98 13.01
N SER A 83 -13.99 -4.55 13.29
CA SER A 83 -14.56 -4.57 14.64
C SER A 83 -14.72 -5.98 15.21
N ASN A 84 -14.96 -6.97 14.35
CA ASN A 84 -15.05 -8.38 14.74
C ASN A 84 -13.68 -9.08 14.82
N GLY A 85 -12.57 -8.40 14.49
CA GLY A 85 -11.22 -8.96 14.55
C GLY A 85 -10.89 -9.93 13.42
N TRP A 86 -11.69 -9.93 12.34
CA TRP A 86 -11.58 -10.91 11.25
C TRP A 86 -10.38 -10.69 10.34
N ILE A 87 -9.88 -9.45 10.26
CA ILE A 87 -8.84 -9.08 9.30
C ILE A 87 -7.62 -10.00 9.41
N GLY A 88 -7.16 -10.30 10.62
CA GLY A 88 -6.00 -11.18 10.80
C GLY A 88 -6.22 -12.60 10.26
N THR A 89 -7.37 -13.21 10.56
CA THR A 89 -7.70 -14.56 10.07
C THR A 89 -7.93 -14.58 8.56
N LEU A 90 -8.63 -13.57 8.03
CA LEU A 90 -8.83 -13.44 6.59
C LEU A 90 -7.49 -13.32 5.87
N MET A 91 -6.63 -12.37 6.27
CA MET A 91 -5.32 -12.18 5.67
C MET A 91 -4.47 -13.46 5.70
N ALA A 92 -4.52 -14.23 6.80
CA ALA A 92 -3.81 -15.51 6.89
C ALA A 92 -4.36 -16.59 5.94
N GLY A 93 -5.65 -16.54 5.60
CA GLY A 93 -6.33 -17.52 4.74
C GLY A 93 -6.39 -17.15 3.25
N LEU A 94 -6.18 -15.88 2.90
CA LEU A 94 -6.26 -15.40 1.53
C LEU A 94 -5.04 -15.83 0.70
N ASP A 95 -5.31 -16.32 -0.51
CA ASP A 95 -4.29 -16.62 -1.51
C ASP A 95 -3.77 -15.32 -2.12
N ARG A 96 -2.47 -15.09 -1.99
CA ARG A 96 -1.87 -13.83 -2.41
C ARG A 96 -1.97 -13.59 -3.91
N ASN A 97 -1.90 -14.64 -4.75
CA ASN A 97 -2.00 -14.45 -6.20
C ASN A 97 -3.41 -14.03 -6.56
N THR A 98 -4.42 -14.68 -5.96
CA THR A 98 -5.81 -14.28 -6.15
C THR A 98 -6.04 -12.83 -5.73
N ILE A 99 -5.51 -12.40 -4.57
CA ILE A 99 -5.65 -11.01 -4.13
C ILE A 99 -4.86 -10.05 -5.02
N ALA A 100 -3.71 -10.45 -5.56
CA ALA A 100 -2.92 -9.63 -6.46
C ALA A 100 -3.61 -9.44 -7.81
N ASP A 101 -4.21 -10.50 -8.35
CA ASP A 101 -5.02 -10.42 -9.57
C ASP A 101 -6.20 -9.47 -9.38
N ILE A 102 -6.90 -9.53 -8.24
CA ILE A 102 -7.95 -8.57 -7.89
C ILE A 102 -7.37 -7.15 -7.78
N ALA A 103 -6.32 -6.95 -6.99
CA ALA A 103 -5.77 -5.62 -6.67
C ALA A 103 -5.16 -4.91 -7.89
N ASN A 104 -4.62 -5.66 -8.85
CA ASN A 104 -4.06 -5.13 -10.09
C ASN A 104 -5.13 -4.92 -11.18
N ASP A 105 -6.38 -5.35 -10.98
CA ASP A 105 -7.45 -5.09 -11.92
C ASP A 105 -7.75 -3.58 -11.98
N PRO A 106 -7.79 -2.95 -13.17
CA PRO A 106 -8.04 -1.52 -13.29
C PRO A 106 -9.34 -1.04 -12.63
N ALA A 107 -10.42 -1.82 -12.70
CA ALA A 107 -11.68 -1.47 -12.04
C ALA A 107 -11.55 -1.47 -10.52
N THR A 108 -10.71 -2.37 -9.98
CA THR A 108 -10.41 -2.41 -8.55
C THR A 108 -9.54 -1.22 -8.13
N VAL A 109 -8.59 -0.77 -8.96
CA VAL A 109 -7.81 0.44 -8.67
C VAL A 109 -8.70 1.69 -8.61
N ASP A 110 -9.60 1.85 -9.60
CA ASP A 110 -10.57 2.94 -9.61
C ASP A 110 -11.51 2.85 -8.39
N PHE A 111 -12.00 1.65 -8.08
CA PHE A 111 -12.83 1.41 -6.90
C PHE A 111 -12.13 1.77 -5.59
N ILE A 112 -10.87 1.36 -5.42
CA ILE A 112 -10.06 1.72 -4.24
C ILE A 112 -9.88 3.24 -4.16
N SER A 113 -9.64 3.90 -5.29
CA SER A 113 -9.51 5.36 -5.33
C SER A 113 -10.77 6.08 -4.82
N ASP A 114 -11.96 5.56 -5.14
CA ASP A 114 -13.24 6.09 -4.65
C ASP A 114 -13.58 5.66 -3.22
N LEU A 115 -13.06 4.51 -2.78
CA LEU A 115 -13.23 4.00 -1.42
C LEU A 115 -12.36 4.71 -0.41
N LEU A 116 -11.12 5.07 -0.77
CA LEU A 116 -10.14 5.68 0.11
C LEU A 116 -10.77 6.81 0.95
N PRO A 117 -11.41 7.86 0.39
CA PRO A 117 -11.97 8.96 1.19
C PRO A 117 -13.01 8.56 2.25
N LEU A 118 -13.55 7.35 2.20
CA LEU A 118 -14.58 6.86 3.13
C LEU A 118 -14.00 6.03 4.29
N LEU A 119 -12.77 5.55 4.15
CA LEU A 119 -12.15 4.67 5.14
C LEU A 119 -11.70 5.46 6.39
N ASP A 120 -11.46 4.76 7.49
CA ASP A 120 -10.84 5.32 8.69
C ASP A 120 -9.31 5.15 8.62
N GLU A 121 -8.59 6.27 8.63
CA GLU A 121 -7.13 6.33 8.48
C GLU A 121 -6.40 5.57 9.61
N ALA A 122 -6.93 5.62 10.84
CA ALA A 122 -6.33 4.95 11.99
C ALA A 122 -6.60 3.44 11.97
N GLN A 123 -7.78 3.01 11.51
CA GLN A 123 -8.08 1.59 11.27
C GLN A 123 -7.17 1.02 10.19
N LEU A 124 -6.98 1.75 9.09
CA LEU A 124 -6.07 1.32 8.02
C LEU A 124 -4.63 1.20 8.53
N ALA A 125 -4.16 2.17 9.31
CA ALA A 125 -2.83 2.10 9.93
C ALA A 125 -2.71 0.87 10.85
N ALA A 126 -3.72 0.59 11.67
CA ALA A 126 -3.75 -0.59 12.53
C ALA A 126 -3.74 -1.90 11.72
N ILE A 127 -4.45 -1.97 10.61
CA ILE A 127 -4.41 -3.12 9.71
C ILE A 127 -2.99 -3.33 9.17
N VAL A 128 -2.33 -2.28 8.67
CA VAL A 128 -0.95 -2.36 8.18
C VAL A 128 0.00 -2.87 9.27
N ASN A 129 -0.06 -2.26 10.46
CA ASN A 129 0.80 -2.59 11.60
C ASN A 129 0.68 -4.07 12.03
N ASN A 130 -0.50 -4.67 11.88
CA ASN A 130 -0.74 -6.06 12.28
C ASN A 130 -0.52 -7.09 11.17
N ASN A 131 -0.20 -6.67 9.94
CA ASN A 131 -0.11 -7.57 8.78
C ASN A 131 1.21 -7.41 7.99
N ALA A 132 2.27 -6.91 8.62
CA ALA A 132 3.55 -6.59 8.00
C ALA A 132 4.15 -7.71 7.13
N ALA A 133 4.22 -8.93 7.67
CA ALA A 133 4.79 -10.08 6.96
C ALA A 133 3.98 -10.43 5.69
N TRP A 134 2.65 -10.38 5.79
CA TRP A 134 1.79 -10.62 4.63
C TRP A 134 1.99 -9.54 3.57
N ILE A 135 2.07 -8.27 3.99
CA ILE A 135 2.28 -7.13 3.09
C ILE A 135 3.64 -7.23 2.38
N GLY A 136 4.72 -7.54 3.11
CA GLY A 136 6.04 -7.76 2.54
C GLY A 136 6.02 -8.82 1.43
N ASP A 137 5.48 -10.00 1.72
CA ASP A 137 5.33 -11.07 0.72
C ASP A 137 4.47 -10.66 -0.49
N PHE A 138 3.41 -9.88 -0.24
CA PHE A 138 2.46 -9.43 -1.26
C PHE A 138 3.07 -8.42 -2.26
N THR A 139 4.08 -7.64 -1.84
CA THR A 139 4.74 -6.67 -2.73
C THR A 139 5.33 -7.29 -4.01
N SER A 140 5.71 -8.57 -3.95
CA SER A 140 6.20 -9.33 -5.12
C SER A 140 5.14 -9.57 -6.20
N GLN A 141 3.86 -9.36 -5.89
CA GLN A 141 2.72 -9.70 -6.74
C GLN A 141 1.89 -8.49 -7.17
N ILE A 142 2.05 -7.34 -6.50
CA ILE A 142 1.41 -6.09 -6.90
C ILE A 142 2.28 -5.33 -7.91
N THR A 143 1.68 -4.56 -8.82
CA THR A 143 2.45 -3.78 -9.79
C THR A 143 2.76 -2.37 -9.28
N PRO A 144 3.92 -1.79 -9.64
CA PRO A 144 4.25 -0.40 -9.31
C PRO A 144 3.20 0.60 -9.82
N GLY A 145 2.58 0.34 -10.97
CA GLY A 145 1.50 1.17 -11.51
C GLY A 145 0.27 1.24 -10.61
N THR A 146 -0.14 0.10 -10.03
CA THR A 146 -1.24 0.00 -9.06
C THR A 146 -0.99 0.92 -7.85
N ILE A 147 0.20 0.82 -7.25
CA ILE A 147 0.54 1.62 -6.07
C ILE A 147 0.72 3.10 -6.40
N ASN A 148 1.28 3.44 -7.57
CA ASN A 148 1.39 4.84 -7.99
C ASN A 148 0.02 5.52 -8.09
N GLY A 149 -0.99 4.85 -8.66
CA GLY A 149 -2.36 5.36 -8.72
C GLY A 149 -2.95 5.62 -7.34
N ILE A 150 -2.79 4.67 -6.42
CA ILE A 150 -3.25 4.79 -5.02
C ILE A 150 -2.55 5.95 -4.29
N LEU A 151 -1.22 6.08 -4.43
CA LEU A 151 -0.43 7.13 -3.78
C LEU A 151 -0.82 8.53 -4.29
N ALA A 152 -1.04 8.69 -5.59
CA ALA A 152 -1.51 9.95 -6.16
C ALA A 152 -2.85 10.39 -5.55
N GLN A 153 -3.76 9.43 -5.32
CA GLN A 153 -5.04 9.70 -4.66
C GLN A 153 -4.86 10.08 -3.20
N LEU A 154 -4.09 9.32 -2.42
CA LEU A 154 -3.79 9.60 -1.00
C LEU A 154 -3.20 10.99 -0.79
N TYR A 155 -2.33 11.43 -1.71
CA TYR A 155 -1.79 12.78 -1.68
C TYR A 155 -2.86 13.83 -1.93
N SER A 156 -3.73 13.63 -2.93
CA SER A 156 -4.78 14.60 -3.29
C SER A 156 -5.83 14.83 -2.20
N THR A 157 -6.09 13.83 -1.36
CA THR A 157 -7.12 13.89 -0.31
C THR A 157 -6.61 14.37 1.04
N GLY A 158 -5.30 14.60 1.20
CA GLY A 158 -4.68 15.01 2.47
C GLY A 158 -4.60 13.91 3.53
N TRP A 159 -4.92 12.67 3.15
CA TRP A 159 -4.96 11.48 4.00
C TRP A 159 -3.63 11.09 4.63
N ILE A 160 -2.54 11.48 3.95
CA ILE A 160 -1.20 11.01 4.28
C ILE A 160 -0.78 11.35 5.71
N GLY A 161 -1.19 12.51 6.26
CA GLY A 161 -0.76 12.94 7.58
C GLY A 161 -1.27 12.05 8.73
N THR A 162 -2.57 11.76 8.75
CA THR A 162 -3.16 10.92 9.80
C THR A 162 -2.73 9.47 9.66
N LEU A 163 -2.70 8.95 8.43
CA LEU A 163 -2.27 7.58 8.15
C LEU A 163 -0.85 7.36 8.67
N MET A 164 0.09 8.23 8.28
CA MET A 164 1.50 8.14 8.68
C MET A 164 1.67 8.26 10.19
N ALA A 165 0.90 9.12 10.88
CA ALA A 165 0.95 9.24 12.33
C ALA A 165 0.52 7.94 13.05
N GLY A 166 -0.33 7.12 12.43
CA GLY A 166 -0.77 5.82 12.97
C GLY A 166 0.14 4.64 12.63
N LEU A 167 1.01 4.76 11.62
CA LEU A 167 1.90 3.67 11.19
C LEU A 167 3.05 3.45 12.19
N ASP A 168 3.22 2.20 12.60
CA ASP A 168 4.33 1.77 13.44
C ASP A 168 5.61 1.72 12.62
N ARG A 169 6.60 2.50 13.05
CA ARG A 169 7.84 2.70 12.31
C ARG A 169 8.65 1.42 12.15
N ASN A 170 8.68 0.56 13.18
CA ASN A 170 9.41 -0.72 13.09
C ASN A 170 8.74 -1.68 12.10
N THR A 171 7.41 -1.65 12.07
CA THR A 171 6.62 -2.39 11.10
C THR A 171 6.92 -1.93 9.69
N ILE A 172 6.88 -0.62 9.43
CA ILE A 172 7.19 -0.09 8.09
C ILE A 172 8.66 -0.34 7.71
N ALA A 173 9.60 -0.19 8.63
CA ALA A 173 11.00 -0.53 8.39
C ALA A 173 11.17 -2.01 8.03
N SER A 174 10.49 -2.92 8.75
CA SER A 174 10.53 -4.35 8.43
C SER A 174 9.92 -4.67 7.07
N ILE A 175 8.84 -3.98 6.66
CA ILE A 175 8.27 -4.12 5.31
C ILE A 175 9.24 -3.61 4.26
N ALA A 176 9.83 -2.43 4.47
CA ALA A 176 10.75 -1.79 3.53
C ALA A 176 12.06 -2.57 3.34
N ASN A 177 12.55 -3.24 4.39
CA ASN A 177 13.75 -4.08 4.34
C ASN A 177 13.48 -5.47 3.73
N ASP A 178 12.23 -5.85 3.46
CA ASP A 178 11.95 -7.10 2.74
C ASP A 178 12.52 -7.02 1.32
N PRO A 179 13.27 -8.04 0.84
CA PRO A 179 13.90 -7.99 -0.48
C PRO A 179 12.92 -7.78 -1.66
N ALA A 180 11.69 -8.30 -1.57
CA ALA A 180 10.68 -8.11 -2.60
C ALA A 180 10.16 -6.66 -2.57
N THR A 181 9.91 -6.13 -1.37
CA THR A 181 9.51 -4.71 -1.21
C THR A 181 10.62 -3.80 -1.73
N PHE A 182 11.87 -4.09 -1.42
CA PHE A 182 13.00 -3.29 -1.86
C PHE A 182 13.09 -3.23 -3.40
N ALA A 183 12.98 -4.39 -4.06
CA ALA A 183 12.93 -4.45 -5.53
C ALA A 183 11.74 -3.67 -6.09
N PHE A 184 10.57 -3.84 -5.48
CA PHE A 184 9.35 -3.13 -5.85
C PHE A 184 9.48 -1.60 -5.73
N LEU A 185 10.09 -1.11 -4.64
CA LEU A 185 10.32 0.32 -4.43
C LEU A 185 11.24 0.92 -5.49
N ASN A 186 12.25 0.17 -5.94
CA ASN A 186 13.13 0.60 -7.03
C ASN A 186 12.36 0.77 -8.34
N ASP A 187 11.40 -0.12 -8.63
CA ASP A 187 10.56 0.00 -9.83
C ASP A 187 9.47 1.09 -9.68
N LEU A 188 9.03 1.38 -8.46
CA LEU A 188 7.99 2.37 -8.17
C LEU A 188 8.52 3.81 -8.20
N LEU A 189 9.67 4.09 -7.59
CA LEU A 189 10.20 5.45 -7.41
C LEU A 189 10.26 6.26 -8.72
N PRO A 190 10.67 5.70 -9.87
CA PRO A 190 10.67 6.41 -11.15
C PRO A 190 9.27 6.82 -11.65
N LEU A 191 8.20 6.17 -11.16
CA LEU A 191 6.82 6.45 -11.55
C LEU A 191 6.16 7.54 -10.70
N LEU A 192 6.71 7.82 -9.52
CA LEU A 192 6.13 8.76 -8.57
C LEU A 192 6.35 10.21 -9.01
N ASP A 193 5.37 11.07 -8.70
CA ASP A 193 5.55 12.52 -8.79
C ASP A 193 6.50 13.00 -7.67
N ALA A 194 7.67 13.50 -8.08
CA ALA A 194 8.72 13.94 -7.16
C ALA A 194 8.29 15.12 -6.27
N GLN A 195 7.41 16.01 -6.75
CA GLN A 195 6.92 17.15 -5.97
C GLN A 195 5.90 16.68 -4.93
N ALA A 196 4.98 15.79 -5.30
CA ALA A 196 4.04 15.19 -4.36
C ALA A 196 4.78 14.45 -3.23
N LEU A 197 5.84 13.70 -3.58
CA LEU A 197 6.69 13.04 -2.59
C LEU A 197 7.41 14.05 -1.69
N ALA A 198 7.92 15.15 -2.24
CA ALA A 198 8.55 16.21 -1.45
C ALA A 198 7.58 16.79 -0.41
N ASP A 199 6.36 17.09 -0.82
CA ASP A 199 5.32 17.61 0.06
C ASP A 199 4.96 16.61 1.16
N MET A 200 4.86 15.33 0.83
CA MET A 200 4.64 14.25 1.81
C MET A 200 5.77 14.18 2.84
N VAL A 201 7.03 14.28 2.41
CA VAL A 201 8.19 14.31 3.34
C VAL A 201 8.14 15.54 4.23
N ASN A 202 7.82 16.72 3.67
CA ASN A 202 7.73 17.97 4.43
C ASN A 202 6.69 17.90 5.55
N VAL A 203 5.54 17.25 5.31
CA VAL A 203 4.49 17.06 6.31
C VAL A 203 4.88 16.04 7.39
N ASN A 204 5.71 15.04 7.03
CA ASN A 204 5.98 13.88 7.88
C ASN A 204 7.44 13.77 8.34
N GLY A 205 8.20 14.87 8.30
CA GLY A 205 9.66 14.83 8.40
C GLY A 205 10.24 14.10 9.61
N THR A 206 9.68 14.31 10.81
CA THR A 206 10.13 13.59 12.02
C THR A 206 9.95 12.08 11.86
N TRP A 207 8.78 11.65 11.40
CA TRP A 207 8.49 10.24 11.18
C TRP A 207 9.43 9.63 10.14
N VAL A 208 9.72 10.37 9.06
CA VAL A 208 10.66 9.93 8.01
C VAL A 208 12.07 9.78 8.57
N GLY A 209 12.57 10.75 9.35
CA GLY A 209 13.88 10.64 9.99
C GLY A 209 13.98 9.44 10.93
N ASP A 210 12.94 9.20 11.72
CA ASP A 210 12.88 8.03 12.59
C ASP A 210 12.79 6.71 11.79
N LEU A 211 12.09 6.68 10.65
CA LEU A 211 12.05 5.49 9.78
C LEU A 211 13.44 5.17 9.22
N VAL A 212 14.18 6.18 8.75
CA VAL A 212 15.52 6.01 8.17
C VAL A 212 16.46 5.29 9.15
N SER A 213 16.30 5.50 10.45
CA SER A 213 17.06 4.79 11.49
C SER A 213 16.88 3.26 11.50
N GLY A 214 15.79 2.76 10.95
CA GLY A 214 15.44 1.33 10.90
C GLY A 214 15.71 0.65 9.55
N LEU A 215 16.18 1.40 8.54
CA LEU A 215 16.42 0.85 7.20
C LEU A 215 17.79 0.17 7.11
N GLU A 216 17.87 -0.93 6.36
CA GLU A 216 19.12 -1.59 6.02
C GLU A 216 19.79 -0.90 4.83
N VAL A 217 21.12 -0.73 4.89
CA VAL A 217 21.93 0.01 3.91
C VAL A 217 22.01 -0.70 2.54
N GLY A 218 21.54 -1.94 2.45
CA GLY A 218 21.67 -2.79 1.28
C GLY A 218 20.94 -2.26 0.06
N THR A 219 21.71 -1.76 -0.91
CA THR A 219 21.44 -1.68 -2.36
C THR A 219 20.94 -0.35 -2.97
N VAL A 220 21.58 0.79 -2.66
CA VAL A 220 21.17 2.13 -3.15
C VAL A 220 21.75 2.56 -4.53
N ASN A 221 22.66 1.80 -5.17
CA ASN A 221 23.47 2.35 -6.30
C ASN A 221 22.79 2.43 -7.69
N ASP A 222 22.05 1.40 -8.11
CA ASP A 222 21.55 1.36 -9.50
C ASP A 222 20.37 2.34 -9.70
N LEU A 223 19.50 2.45 -8.69
CA LEU A 223 18.35 3.34 -8.68
C LEU A 223 18.77 4.83 -8.70
N LEU A 224 19.78 5.23 -7.93
CA LEU A 224 20.25 6.61 -7.88
C LEU A 224 20.66 7.13 -9.25
N SER A 225 21.31 6.27 -10.04
CA SER A 225 21.75 6.60 -11.40
C SER A 225 20.57 6.95 -12.30
N GLU A 226 19.51 6.15 -12.24
CA GLU A 226 18.31 6.31 -13.04
C GLU A 226 17.50 7.55 -12.64
N LEU A 227 17.24 7.72 -11.34
CA LEU A 227 16.50 8.87 -10.80
C LEU A 227 17.27 10.19 -11.00
N TYR A 228 18.59 10.15 -10.99
CA TYR A 228 19.40 11.32 -11.30
C TYR A 228 19.30 11.70 -12.78
N ALA A 229 19.46 10.72 -13.68
CA ALA A 229 19.43 10.95 -15.12
C ALA A 229 18.08 11.51 -15.61
N SER A 230 16.97 11.14 -14.95
CA SER A 230 15.64 11.66 -15.25
C SER A 230 15.38 13.07 -14.72
N GLY A 231 16.28 13.63 -13.90
CA GLY A 231 16.09 14.90 -13.20
C GLY A 231 15.15 14.82 -12.00
N TRP A 232 14.62 13.63 -11.69
CA TRP A 232 13.67 13.40 -10.61
C TRP A 232 14.24 13.80 -9.24
N ILE A 233 15.51 13.47 -8.97
CA ILE A 233 16.21 13.88 -7.73
C ILE A 233 16.26 15.41 -7.62
N GLY A 234 16.50 16.12 -8.72
CA GLY A 234 16.54 17.58 -8.72
C GLY A 234 15.18 18.20 -8.35
N THR A 235 14.09 17.66 -8.91
CA THR A 235 12.73 18.09 -8.58
C THR A 235 12.38 17.82 -7.12
N LEU A 236 12.66 16.60 -6.63
CA LEU A 236 12.45 16.24 -5.23
C LEU A 236 13.17 17.23 -4.32
N MET A 237 14.48 17.40 -4.51
CA MET A 237 15.32 18.27 -3.68
C MET A 237 14.86 19.73 -3.69
N ALA A 238 14.37 20.23 -4.83
CA ALA A 238 13.85 21.59 -4.94
C ALA A 238 12.53 21.80 -4.16
N GLY A 239 11.72 20.75 -4.00
CA GLY A 239 10.46 20.77 -3.26
C GLY A 239 10.61 20.56 -1.75
N LEU A 240 11.73 20.01 -1.28
CA LEU A 240 11.94 19.71 0.14
C LEU A 240 12.17 20.97 0.98
N ASP A 241 11.48 21.05 2.12
CA ASP A 241 11.67 22.08 3.13
C ASP A 241 13.02 21.87 3.83
N ARG A 242 13.83 22.93 3.80
CA ARG A 242 15.21 22.88 4.28
C ARG A 242 15.31 22.57 5.77
N ASN A 243 14.42 23.12 6.60
CA ASN A 243 14.44 22.88 8.04
C ASN A 243 14.07 21.44 8.35
N THR A 244 13.09 20.91 7.63
CA THR A 244 12.65 19.52 7.75
C THR A 244 13.81 18.58 7.42
N ILE A 245 14.48 18.77 6.28
CA ILE A 245 15.63 17.94 5.95
C ILE A 245 16.82 18.17 6.87
N ALA A 246 17.04 19.40 7.38
CA ALA A 246 18.09 19.66 8.36
C ALA A 246 17.85 18.85 9.63
N SER A 247 16.59 18.78 10.08
CA SER A 247 16.23 18.00 11.26
C SER A 247 16.44 16.51 11.02
N ILE A 248 16.07 15.99 9.85
CA ILE A 248 16.28 14.58 9.49
C ILE A 248 17.77 14.27 9.40
N ALA A 249 18.53 15.03 8.62
CA ALA A 249 19.94 14.77 8.36
C ALA A 249 20.83 14.92 9.60
N ASN A 250 20.42 15.72 10.59
CA ASN A 250 21.13 15.87 11.86
C ASN A 250 20.65 14.90 12.95
N ASP A 251 19.64 14.06 12.68
CA ASP A 251 19.27 13.01 13.62
C ASP A 251 20.43 12.00 13.76
N PRO A 252 20.87 11.65 14.99
CA PRO A 252 22.02 10.78 15.20
C PRO A 252 21.94 9.45 14.44
N ALA A 253 20.76 8.84 14.38
CA ALA A 253 20.61 7.56 13.71
C ALA A 253 20.63 7.70 12.18
N THR A 254 20.12 8.82 11.65
CA THR A 254 20.29 9.16 10.24
C THR A 254 21.76 9.41 9.90
N VAL A 255 22.53 10.06 10.78
CA VAL A 255 23.97 10.25 10.60
C VAL A 255 24.72 8.93 10.59
N ASP A 256 24.38 8.00 11.49
CA ASP A 256 24.97 6.67 11.52
C ASP A 256 24.66 5.90 10.24
N PHE A 257 23.39 5.90 9.80
CA PHE A 257 22.97 5.30 8.53
C PHE A 257 23.73 5.86 7.32
N ILE A 258 23.84 7.19 7.21
CA ILE A 258 24.58 7.86 6.12
C ILE A 258 26.06 7.48 6.18
N SER A 259 26.65 7.42 7.38
CA SER A 259 28.06 7.06 7.57
C SER A 259 28.36 5.64 7.10
N ASP A 260 27.43 4.71 7.30
CA ASP A 260 27.53 3.33 6.83
C ASP A 260 27.24 3.19 5.32
N LEU A 261 26.38 4.07 4.77
CA LEU A 261 26.04 4.09 3.35
C LEU A 261 27.14 4.69 2.48
N LEU A 262 27.77 5.79 2.91
CA LEU A 262 28.73 6.56 2.12
C LEU A 262 29.85 5.70 1.48
N PRO A 263 30.45 4.71 2.16
CA PRO A 263 31.49 3.86 1.57
C PRO A 263 31.00 2.93 0.45
N LEU A 264 29.69 2.72 0.32
CA LEU A 264 29.09 1.82 -0.67
C LEU A 264 28.66 2.55 -1.94
N LEU A 265 28.63 3.88 -1.93
CA LEU A 265 28.14 4.69 -3.03
C LEU A 265 29.22 4.98 -4.07
N ASP A 266 28.82 5.17 -5.33
CA ASP A 266 29.71 5.65 -6.39
C ASP A 266 30.11 7.12 -6.15
N GLU A 267 31.41 7.35 -5.94
CA GLU A 267 31.96 8.67 -5.60
C GLU A 267 31.69 9.73 -6.68
N ALA A 268 31.66 9.34 -7.96
CA ALA A 268 31.46 10.26 -9.06
C ALA A 268 29.99 10.72 -9.15
N GLN A 269 29.05 9.81 -8.87
CA GLN A 269 27.63 10.11 -8.80
C GLN A 269 27.29 11.00 -7.59
N LEU A 270 27.85 10.68 -6.43
CA LEU A 270 27.75 11.53 -5.24
C LEU A 270 28.25 12.94 -5.53
N ALA A 271 29.41 13.08 -6.16
CA ALA A 271 29.94 14.38 -6.55
C ALA A 271 29.01 15.12 -7.53
N ALA A 272 28.41 14.42 -8.49
CA ALA A 272 27.48 15.01 -9.46
C ALA A 272 26.17 15.49 -8.81
N ILE A 273 25.65 14.76 -7.81
CA ILE A 273 24.49 15.17 -7.01
C ILE A 273 24.83 16.39 -6.17
N VAL A 274 25.95 16.37 -5.44
CA VAL A 274 26.37 17.47 -4.56
C VAL A 274 26.62 18.74 -5.36
N ASN A 275 27.32 18.66 -6.49
CA ASN A 275 27.63 19.84 -7.30
C ASN A 275 26.38 20.51 -7.89
N ASN A 276 25.38 19.72 -8.29
CA ASN A 276 24.14 20.25 -8.86
C ASN A 276 23.12 20.72 -7.81
N ASN A 277 23.30 20.32 -6.55
CA ASN A 277 22.46 20.75 -5.42
C ASN A 277 23.24 21.65 -4.43
N GLY A 278 24.43 22.12 -4.80
CA GLY A 278 25.37 22.78 -3.88
C GLY A 278 24.84 24.05 -3.23
N ALA A 279 23.94 24.78 -3.91
CA ALA A 279 23.27 25.95 -3.33
C ALA A 279 22.30 25.56 -2.19
N TRP A 280 21.61 24.43 -2.33
CA TRP A 280 20.72 23.90 -1.30
C TRP A 280 21.52 23.28 -0.14
N ILE A 281 22.63 22.58 -0.45
CA ILE A 281 23.52 21.96 0.57
C ILE A 281 24.33 23.02 1.35
N GLY A 282 24.72 24.12 0.71
CA GLY A 282 25.51 25.18 1.34
C GLY A 282 24.81 25.82 2.54
N ASP A 283 23.48 25.89 2.51
CA ASP A 283 22.64 26.49 3.56
C ASP A 283 22.64 25.68 4.89
N PHE A 284 23.09 24.42 4.90
CA PHE A 284 23.24 23.62 6.14
C PHE A 284 24.52 23.95 6.92
N THR A 285 25.44 24.70 6.30
CA THR A 285 26.75 25.03 6.88
C THR A 285 26.89 26.48 7.33
N SER A 286 25.82 27.27 7.18
CA SER A 286 25.70 28.68 7.61
C SER A 286 24.85 28.82 8.86
#